data_AF-A0A231V1A8-F1
#
_entry.id   AF-A0A231V1A8-F1
#
_cell.length_a   1.000
_cell.length_b   1.000
_cell.length_c   1.000
_cell.angle_alpha   90.00
_cell.angle_beta   90.00
_cell.angle_gamma   90.00
#
_symmetry.space_group_name_H-M   'P 1'
#
loop_
_entity.id
_entity.type
_entity.pdbx_description
1 polymer ?
#
loop_
_entity_poly.entity_id
_entity_poly.type
_entity_poly.pdbx_seq_one_letter_code
_entity_poly.pdbx_strand_id
1 'polypeptide(L)'
;MAVFEDIQELREWLAPLDYLAFWEAVAPYNLMLPDRGDCDSQIARGLVPTADVLGGLKELARIELTRILGLKHTIPEPLAAYSLRSIH
;
A
#
# COMPACT_ATOMS: atom_id res chain seq x y z
N MET A 1 9.75 -11.02 6.20
CA MET A 1 8.85 -9.94 6.61
C MET A 1 9.49 -8.65 6.12
N ALA A 2 8.78 -7.84 5.34
CA ALA A 2 9.35 -6.58 4.83
C ALA A 2 9.48 -5.58 5.98
N VAL A 3 10.57 -4.82 5.98
CA VAL A 3 10.81 -3.70 6.90
C VAL A 3 10.56 -2.43 6.09
N PHE A 4 9.77 -1.51 6.64
CA PHE A 4 9.49 -0.21 6.04
C PHE A 4 10.00 0.86 7.00
N GLU A 5 10.77 1.81 6.49
CA GLU A 5 11.22 2.96 7.26
C GLU A 5 10.09 3.98 7.44
N ASP A 6 9.24 4.14 6.42
CA ASP A 6 8.11 5.05 6.44
C ASP A 6 6.91 4.63 5.58
N ILE A 7 5.90 5.49 5.56
CA ILE A 7 4.67 5.28 4.79
C ILE A 7 4.92 5.31 3.28
N GLN A 8 5.95 6.03 2.81
CA GLN A 8 6.26 6.13 1.39
C GLN A 8 6.83 4.80 0.88
N GLU A 9 7.77 4.19 1.59
CA GLU A 9 8.26 2.85 1.26
C GLU A 9 7.15 1.80 1.24
N LEU A 10 6.21 1.89 2.19
CA LEU A 10 5.03 1.03 2.22
C LEU A 10 4.15 1.21 0.97
N ARG A 11 3.97 2.45 0.50
CA ARG A 11 3.19 2.74 -0.73
C ARG A 11 3.90 2.22 -1.97
N GLU A 12 5.21 2.41 -2.05
CA GLU A 12 6.05 1.93 -3.15
C GLU A 12 6.05 0.40 -3.22
N TRP A 13 6.04 -0.27 -2.07
CA TRP A 13 5.92 -1.72 -2.00
C TRP A 13 4.54 -2.24 -2.43
N LEU A 14 3.46 -1.55 -2.08
CA LEU A 14 2.10 -1.92 -2.50
C LEU A 14 1.82 -1.60 -3.98
N ALA A 15 2.42 -0.56 -4.52
CA ALA A 15 2.14 -0.05 -5.86
C ALA A 15 2.21 -1.10 -6.98
N PRO A 16 3.29 -1.91 -7.12
CA PRO A 16 3.43 -2.85 -8.22
C PRO A 16 2.63 -4.14 -8.06
N LEU A 17 2.05 -4.40 -6.88
CA LEU A 17 1.36 -5.67 -6.61
C LEU A 17 0.09 -5.79 -7.44
N ASP A 18 -0.07 -6.88 -8.18
CA ASP A 18 -1.36 -7.26 -8.74
C ASP A 18 -2.28 -7.85 -7.66
N TYR A 19 -3.49 -8.22 -8.05
CA TYR A 19 -4.51 -8.68 -7.10
C TYR A 19 -4.11 -9.96 -6.35
N LEU A 20 -3.44 -10.90 -7.01
CA LEU A 20 -3.00 -12.14 -6.37
C LEU A 20 -1.77 -11.89 -5.49
N ALA A 21 -0.77 -11.18 -6.04
CA ALA A 21 0.44 -10.82 -5.32
C ALA A 21 0.13 -9.99 -4.06
N PHE A 22 -0.89 -9.13 -4.11
CA PHE A 22 -1.36 -8.38 -2.95
C PHE A 22 -1.76 -9.30 -1.79
N TRP A 23 -2.64 -10.28 -2.04
CA TRP A 23 -3.11 -11.18 -0.99
C TRP A 23 -2.01 -12.03 -0.39
N GLU A 24 -1.08 -12.51 -1.21
CA GLU A 24 0.09 -13.26 -0.75
C GLU A 24 1.02 -12.40 0.11
N ALA A 25 1.26 -11.16 -0.34
CA ALA A 25 2.16 -10.23 0.32
C ALA A 25 1.66 -9.76 1.70
N VAL A 26 0.34 -9.55 1.84
CA VAL A 26 -0.25 -9.04 3.10
C VAL A 26 -0.67 -10.13 4.09
N ALA A 27 -0.76 -11.40 3.65
CA ALA A 27 -1.18 -12.52 4.50
C ALA A 27 -0.43 -12.64 5.85
N PRO A 28 0.91 -12.40 5.94
CA PRO A 28 1.63 -12.51 7.21
C PRO A 28 1.23 -11.47 8.26
N TYR A 29 0.57 -10.37 7.87
CA TYR A 29 0.27 -9.25 8.75
C TYR A 29 -1.13 -9.34 9.37
N ASN A 30 -1.96 -10.31 8.96
CA ASN A 30 -3.31 -10.53 9.47
C ASN A 30 -4.16 -9.23 9.50
N LEU A 31 -4.18 -8.52 8.36
CA LEU A 31 -4.83 -7.23 8.22
C LEU A 31 -6.36 -7.36 8.27
N MET A 32 -7.04 -6.35 8.81
CA MET A 32 -8.49 -6.27 8.81
C MET A 32 -9.00 -5.74 7.46
N LEU A 33 -9.01 -6.62 6.46
CA LEU A 33 -9.47 -6.32 5.10
C LEU A 33 -10.85 -6.95 4.82
N PRO A 34 -11.59 -6.47 3.80
CA PRO A 34 -12.73 -7.20 3.24
C PRO A 34 -12.37 -8.64 2.92
N ASP A 35 -13.35 -9.54 3.00
CA ASP A 35 -13.14 -10.95 2.67
C ASP A 35 -12.72 -11.12 1.20
N ARG A 36 -11.71 -11.96 0.96
CA ARG A 36 -11.20 -12.21 -0.40
C ARG A 36 -12.28 -12.81 -1.30
N GLY A 37 -13.11 -13.71 -0.77
CA GLY A 37 -14.20 -14.33 -1.52
C GLY A 37 -15.26 -13.32 -1.96
N ASP A 38 -15.57 -12.33 -1.11
CA ASP A 38 -16.47 -11.24 -1.47
C ASP A 38 -15.89 -10.34 -2.57
N CYS A 39 -14.59 -10.04 -2.50
CA CYS A 39 -13.89 -9.31 -3.57
C CYS A 39 -13.88 -10.11 -4.89
N ASP A 40 -13.54 -11.40 -4.83
CA ASP A 40 -13.52 -12.31 -5.98
C ASP A 40 -14.91 -12.40 -6.64
N SER A 41 -15.97 -12.48 -5.83
CA SER A 41 -17.36 -12.51 -6.28
C SER A 41 -17.77 -11.21 -6.99
N GLN A 42 -17.41 -10.05 -6.45
CA GLN A 42 -17.69 -8.75 -7.08
C GLN A 42 -16.99 -8.61 -8.43
N ILE A 43 -15.73 -9.05 -8.51
CA ILE A 43 -14.95 -9.04 -9.75
C ILE A 43 -15.54 -10.00 -10.78
N ALA A 44 -15.81 -11.25 -10.40
CA ALA A 44 -16.34 -12.27 -11.30
C ALA A 44 -17.73 -11.90 -11.85
N ARG A 45 -18.54 -11.20 -11.06
CA ARG A 45 -19.86 -10.69 -11.47
C ARG A 45 -19.79 -9.39 -12.27
N GLY A 46 -18.60 -8.79 -12.41
CA GLY A 46 -18.40 -7.52 -13.10
C GLY A 46 -19.05 -6.33 -12.40
N LEU A 47 -19.32 -6.43 -11.09
CA LEU A 47 -19.96 -5.36 -10.32
C LEU A 47 -19.00 -4.21 -10.06
N VAL A 48 -17.73 -4.54 -9.85
CA VAL A 48 -16.64 -3.57 -9.62
C VAL A 48 -15.42 -4.02 -10.42
N PRO A 49 -14.76 -3.11 -11.16
CA PRO A 49 -13.50 -3.43 -11.84
C PRO A 49 -12.43 -3.91 -10.86
N THR A 50 -11.62 -4.89 -11.28
CA THR A 50 -10.50 -5.41 -10.48
C THR A 50 -9.55 -4.31 -10.01
N ALA A 51 -9.29 -3.31 -10.86
CA ALA A 51 -8.41 -2.20 -10.53
C ALA A 51 -8.94 -1.35 -9.36
N ASP A 52 -10.26 -1.14 -9.29
CA ASP A 52 -10.89 -0.34 -8.23
C ASP A 52 -10.92 -1.12 -6.91
N VAL A 53 -11.24 -2.42 -6.96
CA VAL A 53 -11.15 -3.31 -5.80
C VAL A 53 -9.74 -3.34 -5.25
N LEU A 54 -8.74 -3.57 -6.11
CA LEU A 54 -7.34 -3.62 -5.73
C LEU A 54 -6.84 -2.27 -5.19
N GLY A 55 -7.25 -1.15 -5.80
CA GLY A 55 -6.92 0.18 -5.31
C GLY A 55 -7.43 0.42 -3.89
N GLY A 56 -8.69 0.07 -3.62
CA GLY A 56 -9.28 0.15 -2.29
C GLY A 56 -8.57 -0.75 -1.27
N LEU A 57 -8.27 -2.00 -1.65
CA LEU A 57 -7.55 -2.94 -0.81
C LEU A 57 -6.14 -2.45 -0.45
N LYS A 58 -5.40 -1.90 -1.41
CA LYS A 58 -4.07 -1.32 -1.16
C LYS A 58 -4.12 -0.15 -0.18
N GLU A 59 -5.12 0.72 -0.29
CA GLU A 59 -5.27 1.84 0.65
C GLU A 59 -5.63 1.37 2.06
N LEU A 60 -6.54 0.39 2.20
CA LEU A 60 -6.85 -0.21 3.49
C LEU A 60 -5.63 -0.91 4.10
N ALA A 61 -4.89 -1.66 3.29
CA ALA A 61 -3.66 -2.30 3.73
C ALA A 61 -2.61 -1.28 4.18
N ARG A 62 -2.47 -0.16 3.45
CA ARG A 62 -1.58 0.94 3.84
C ARG A 62 -1.95 1.48 5.23
N ILE A 63 -3.23 1.73 5.47
CA ILE A 63 -3.73 2.26 6.76
C ILE A 63 -3.44 1.28 7.89
N GLU A 64 -3.81 0.00 7.73
CA GLU A 64 -3.60 -1.02 8.76
C GLU A 64 -2.11 -1.29 9.02
N LEU A 65 -1.30 -1.43 7.97
CA LEU A 65 0.15 -1.65 8.12
C LEU A 65 0.85 -0.45 8.77
N THR A 66 0.45 0.78 8.42
CA THR A 66 0.96 1.99 9.09
C THR A 66 0.68 1.92 10.59
N ARG A 67 -0.53 1.51 10.98
CA ARG A 67 -0.93 1.38 12.38
C ARG A 67 -0.18 0.27 13.11
N ILE A 68 -0.05 -0.92 12.50
CA ILE A 68 0.60 -2.09 13.10
C ILE A 68 2.10 -1.85 13.29
N LEU A 69 2.74 -1.22 12.30
CA LEU A 69 4.19 -1.02 12.28
C LEU A 69 4.62 0.33 12.90
N GLY A 70 3.67 1.19 13.27
CA GLY A 70 3.96 2.49 13.86
C GLY A 70 4.69 3.46 12.91
N LEU A 71 4.44 3.34 11.60
CA LEU A 71 5.13 4.14 10.59
C LEU A 71 4.71 5.61 10.68
N LYS A 72 5.67 6.50 10.50
CA LYS A 72 5.42 7.96 10.50
C LYS A 72 5.22 8.46 9.08
N HIS A 73 4.47 9.55 8.96
CA HIS A 73 4.50 10.38 7.76
C HIS A 73 5.83 11.15 7.77
N THR A 74 6.81 10.69 7.02
CA THR A 74 7.93 11.54 6.61
C THR A 74 7.39 12.49 5.56
N ILE A 75 7.52 13.79 5.80
CA ILE A 75 7.44 14.77 4.72
C ILE A 75 8.68 14.49 3.88
N PRO A 76 8.57 14.01 2.62
CA PRO A 76 9.74 13.85 1.80
C PRO A 76 10.40 15.22 1.72
N GLU A 77 11.68 15.30 2.11
CA GLU A 77 12.46 16.52 1.88
C GLU A 77 12.30 16.82 0.39
N PRO A 78 11.74 17.99 0.01
CA PRO A 78 11.54 18.27 -1.40
C PRO A 78 12.93 18.22 -2.06
N LEU A 79 13.04 17.58 -3.23
CA LEU A 79 14.27 17.54 -4.03
C LEU A 79 14.89 18.95 -4.25
N ALA A 80 14.10 20.02 -4.04
CA ALA A 80 14.55 21.41 -3.97
C ALA A 80 15.60 21.70 -2.87
N ALA A 81 15.70 20.91 -1.81
CA ALA A 81 16.69 21.06 -0.74
C ALA A 81 18.12 20.72 -1.21
N TYR A 82 18.26 19.84 -2.22
CA TYR A 82 19.56 19.57 -2.85
C TYR A 82 20.05 20.74 -3.71
N SER A 83 19.14 21.44 -4.40
CA SER A 83 19.50 22.55 -5.30
C SER A 83 20.01 23.80 -4.58
N LEU A 84 19.77 23.92 -3.27
CA LEU A 84 20.23 25.06 -2.46
C LEU A 84 21.59 24.85 -1.79
N ARG A 85 22.12 23.62 -1.74
CA ARG A 85 23.45 23.33 -1.18
C ARG A 85 24.60 23.37 -2.19
N SER A 86 24.30 23.47 -3.48
CA SER A 86 25.31 23.52 -4.56
C SER A 86 25.62 24.94 -5.07
N ILE A 87 25.16 25.99 -4.38
CA ILE A 87 25.53 27.38 -4.70
C ILE A 87 26.29 27.96 -3.50
N HIS A 88 27.54 27.54 -3.32
CA HIS A 88 28.55 28.31 -2.56
C HIS A 88 29.94 27.98 -3.05
#